data_AF-A0AAV4P6I5-F1
#
_entry.id   AF-A0AAV4P6I5-F1
#
_cell.length_a   1.000
_cell.length_b   1.000
_cell.length_c   1.000
_cell.angle_alpha   90.00
_cell.angle_beta   90.00
_cell.angle_gamma   90.00
#
_symmetry.space_group_name_H-M   'P 1'
#
loop_
_entity.id
_entity.type
_entity.pdbx_description
1 polymer ?
#
loop_
_entity_poly.entity_id
_entity_poly.type
_entity_poly.pdbx_seq_one_letter_code
_entity_poly.pdbx_strand_id
1 'polypeptide(L)'
;MHISSVLQESVAQYRWRKGIPAKGLEYGPLADLPDWSYADGRPAPIPHGKVAKIKLQKEYLDQVINLSKEVDKCLDLNRQKAAKEEDIRRKAKANFLKSKGQAFS
;
A
#
# COMPACT_ATOMS: atom_id res chain seq x y z
N MET A 1 -33.04 -26.79 -20.93
CA MET A 1 -31.65 -27.00 -20.48
C MET A 1 -31.53 -26.50 -19.05
N HIS A 2 -31.44 -27.40 -18.06
CA HIS A 2 -31.13 -27.03 -16.68
C HIS A 2 -29.62 -26.91 -16.56
N ILE A 3 -29.11 -25.68 -16.53
CA ILE A 3 -27.72 -25.42 -16.16
C ILE A 3 -27.67 -25.60 -14.64
N SER A 4 -26.77 -26.45 -14.14
CA SER A 4 -26.66 -26.72 -12.71
C SER A 4 -26.38 -25.42 -11.96
N SER A 5 -27.06 -25.18 -10.85
CA SER A 5 -26.87 -23.99 -10.00
C SER A 5 -25.43 -23.87 -9.46
N VAL A 6 -24.67 -24.97 -9.50
CA VAL A 6 -23.26 -25.06 -9.11
C VAL A 6 -22.33 -24.38 -10.14
N LEU A 7 -22.74 -24.29 -11.41
CA LEU A 7 -21.96 -23.65 -12.49
C LEU A 7 -22.36 -22.18 -12.75
N GLN A 8 -23.37 -21.67 -12.05
CA GLN A 8 -23.83 -20.30 -12.23
C GLN A 8 -23.06 -19.39 -11.29
N GLU A 9 -21.90 -18.94 -11.75
CA GLU A 9 -21.13 -17.95 -11.02
C GLU A 9 -21.92 -16.64 -10.85
N SER A 10 -21.83 -16.06 -9.65
CA SER A 10 -22.46 -14.76 -9.43
C SER A 10 -21.81 -13.70 -10.34
N VAL A 11 -22.61 -12.81 -10.89
CA VAL A 11 -22.12 -11.69 -11.73
C VAL A 11 -21.05 -10.87 -11.00
N ALA A 12 -21.13 -10.78 -9.66
CA ALA A 12 -20.15 -10.13 -8.82
C ALA A 12 -18.77 -10.83 -8.85
N GLN A 13 -18.72 -12.16 -8.72
CA GLN A 13 -17.47 -12.92 -8.81
C GLN A 13 -16.84 -12.82 -10.21
N TYR A 14 -17.68 -12.87 -11.25
CA TYR A 14 -17.20 -12.67 -12.62
C TYR A 14 -16.55 -11.29 -12.78
N ARG A 15 -17.20 -10.24 -12.28
CA ARG A 15 -16.67 -8.86 -12.32
C ARG A 15 -15.35 -8.74 -11.56
N TRP A 16 -15.27 -9.31 -10.36
CA TRP A 16 -14.03 -9.32 -9.56
C TRP A 16 -12.87 -9.96 -10.31
N ARG A 17 -13.06 -11.13 -10.94
CA ARG A 17 -12.00 -11.76 -11.73
C ARG A 17 -11.61 -10.96 -12.98
N LYS A 18 -12.50 -10.11 -13.48
CA LYS A 18 -12.22 -9.19 -14.59
C LYS A 18 -11.61 -7.87 -14.13
N GLY A 19 -11.37 -7.67 -12.83
CA GLY A 19 -10.84 -6.42 -12.29
C GLY A 19 -11.84 -5.25 -12.32
N ILE A 20 -13.14 -5.55 -12.33
CA ILE A 20 -14.25 -4.58 -12.35
C ILE A 20 -14.96 -4.68 -10.98
N PRO A 21 -15.53 -3.58 -10.44
CA PRO A 21 -16.18 -3.65 -9.14
C PRO A 21 -17.36 -4.62 -9.15
N ALA A 22 -17.55 -5.33 -8.03
CA ALA A 22 -18.67 -6.25 -7.84
C ALA A 22 -20.00 -5.53 -8.05
N LYS A 23 -20.12 -4.33 -7.45
CA LYS A 23 -21.25 -3.43 -7.65
C LYS A 23 -20.85 -2.41 -8.72
N GLY A 24 -21.56 -2.39 -9.85
CA GLY A 24 -21.23 -1.55 -11.01
C GLY A 24 -21.25 -0.03 -10.83
N LEU A 25 -21.45 0.46 -9.60
CA LEU A 25 -21.57 1.87 -9.24
C LEU A 25 -20.40 2.36 -8.35
N GLU A 26 -19.47 1.49 -7.97
CA GLU A 26 -18.39 1.86 -7.04
C GLU A 26 -17.34 2.75 -7.71
N TYR A 27 -16.83 2.33 -8.86
CA TYR A 27 -15.84 3.04 -9.66
C TYR A 27 -15.90 2.59 -11.12
N GLY A 28 -15.27 3.35 -12.01
CA GLY A 28 -15.23 3.06 -13.43
C GLY A 28 -16.07 4.04 -14.25
N PRO A 29 -16.08 3.88 -15.59
CA PRO A 29 -16.60 4.89 -16.50
C PRO A 29 -18.08 5.23 -16.25
N LEU A 30 -18.89 4.24 -15.86
CA LEU A 30 -20.31 4.46 -15.58
C LEU A 30 -20.55 5.34 -14.35
N ALA A 31 -19.67 5.30 -13.34
CA ALA A 31 -19.84 6.04 -12.09
C ALA A 31 -19.04 7.35 -12.08
N ASP A 32 -17.86 7.36 -12.71
CA ASP A 32 -16.91 8.46 -12.61
C ASP A 32 -17.14 9.51 -13.72
N LEU A 33 -17.64 9.14 -14.90
CA LEU A 33 -17.99 10.10 -15.96
C LEU A 33 -19.26 10.89 -15.62
N PRO A 34 -19.42 12.12 -16.15
CA PRO A 34 -20.66 12.88 -16.00
C PRO A 34 -21.75 12.34 -16.93
N ASP A 35 -22.99 12.29 -16.43
CA ASP A 35 -24.14 11.83 -17.20
C ASP A 35 -24.58 12.83 -18.29
N TRP A 36 -24.10 14.08 -18.23
CA TRP A 36 -24.44 15.16 -19.16
C TRP A 36 -23.31 16.20 -19.27
N SER A 37 -23.40 17.08 -20.25
CA SER A 37 -22.55 18.27 -20.42
C SER A 37 -23.35 19.40 -21.07
N TYR A 38 -22.85 20.64 -21.01
CA TYR A 38 -23.50 21.76 -21.68
C TYR A 38 -23.35 21.63 -23.20
N ALA A 39 -24.31 22.16 -23.98
CA ALA A 39 -24.25 22.14 -25.44
C ALA A 39 -22.98 22.83 -26.00
N ASP A 40 -22.49 23.85 -25.29
CA ASP A 40 -21.24 24.56 -25.63
C ASP A 40 -19.97 23.75 -25.32
N GLY A 41 -20.10 22.52 -24.81
CA GLY A 41 -18.98 21.65 -24.44
C GLY A 41 -18.39 21.92 -23.06
N ARG A 42 -18.97 22.83 -22.26
CA ARG A 42 -18.55 23.03 -20.87
C ARG A 42 -18.86 21.77 -20.04
N PRO A 43 -17.98 21.40 -19.09
CA PRO A 43 -18.22 20.23 -18.26
C PRO A 43 -19.39 20.46 -17.31
N ALA A 44 -20.10 19.38 -16.97
CA ALA A 44 -21.11 19.42 -15.92
C ALA A 44 -20.46 19.73 -14.56
N PRO A 45 -21.16 20.47 -13.67
CA PRO A 45 -20.70 20.68 -12.31
C PRO A 45 -20.53 19.35 -11.56
N ILE A 46 -19.51 19.27 -10.70
CA ILE A 46 -19.17 18.05 -9.97
C ILE A 46 -20.22 17.82 -8.86
N PRO A 47 -20.90 16.65 -8.81
CA PRO A 47 -21.84 16.32 -7.75
C PRO A 47 -21.18 16.23 -6.37
N HIS A 48 -21.89 16.59 -5.31
CA HIS A 48 -21.40 16.53 -3.93
C HIS A 48 -20.84 15.16 -3.53
N GLY A 49 -21.47 14.07 -3.97
CA GLY A 49 -20.99 12.71 -3.71
C GLY A 49 -19.61 12.44 -4.32
N LYS A 50 -19.34 12.95 -5.54
CA LYS A 50 -18.01 12.83 -6.17
C LYS A 50 -16.98 13.66 -5.41
N VAL A 51 -17.35 14.86 -4.96
CA VAL A 51 -16.46 15.69 -4.11
C VAL A 51 -16.10 14.97 -2.81
N ALA A 52 -17.08 14.36 -2.14
CA ALA A 52 -16.84 13.59 -0.91
C ALA A 52 -15.93 12.38 -1.17
N LYS A 53 -16.18 11.62 -2.24
CA LYS A 53 -15.34 10.49 -2.65
C LYS A 53 -13.90 10.90 -2.92
N ILE A 54 -13.67 12.01 -3.63
CA ILE A 54 -12.33 12.55 -3.90
C ILE A 54 -11.62 12.95 -2.60
N LYS A 55 -12.32 13.61 -1.67
CA LYS A 55 -11.74 13.98 -0.37
C LYS A 55 -11.32 12.75 0.42
N LEU A 56 -12.19 11.75 0.53
CA LEU A 56 -11.89 10.51 1.21
C LEU A 56 -10.70 9.76 0.58
N GLN A 57 -10.63 9.72 -0.76
CA GLN A 57 -9.49 9.11 -1.46
C GLN A 57 -8.17 9.84 -1.17
N LYS A 58 -8.19 11.17 -1.01
CA LYS A 58 -7.01 11.94 -0.61
C LYS A 58 -6.58 11.59 0.81
N GLU A 59 -7.52 11.50 1.74
CA GLU A 59 -7.22 11.11 3.12
C GLU A 59 -6.57 9.72 3.19
N TYR A 60 -7.09 8.75 2.43
CA TYR A 60 -6.46 7.43 2.32
C TYR A 60 -5.06 7.49 1.70
N LEU A 61 -4.89 8.28 0.65
CA LEU A 61 -3.58 8.45 0.01
C LEU A 61 -2.54 9.01 0.99
N ASP A 62 -2.91 10.04 1.74
CA ASP A 62 -2.04 10.67 2.74
C ASP A 62 -1.64 9.67 3.83
N GLN A 63 -2.59 8.85 4.30
CA GLN A 63 -2.31 7.79 5.27
C GLN A 63 -1.35 6.74 4.72
N VAL A 64 -1.59 6.25 3.50
CA VAL A 64 -0.71 5.26 2.84
C VAL A 64 0.71 5.80 2.72
N ILE A 65 0.86 7.05 2.25
CA ILE A 65 2.17 7.69 2.10
C ILE A 65 2.89 7.79 3.44
N ASN A 66 2.19 8.22 4.50
CA ASN A 66 2.78 8.37 5.82
C ASN A 66 3.24 7.02 6.39
N LEU A 67 2.39 5.99 6.32
CA LEU A 67 2.73 4.65 6.80
C LEU A 67 3.91 4.04 6.03
N SER A 68 3.96 4.21 4.71
CA SER A 68 5.10 3.75 3.91
C SER A 68 6.41 4.43 4.34
N LYS A 69 6.38 5.76 4.53
CA LYS A 69 7.55 6.51 5.03
C LYS A 69 8.00 6.05 6.42
N GLU A 70 7.06 5.74 7.30
CA GLU A 70 7.36 5.24 8.64
C GLU A 70 8.05 3.89 8.59
N VAL A 71 7.57 2.96 7.76
CA VAL A 71 8.19 1.66 7.53
C VAL A 71 9.62 1.82 7.01
N ASP A 72 9.83 2.64 5.98
CA ASP A 72 11.15 2.88 5.41
C ASP A 72 12.12 3.45 6.45
N LYS A 73 11.66 4.43 7.24
CA LYS A 73 12.46 5.02 8.32
C LYS A 73 12.83 3.98 9.38
N CYS A 74 11.92 3.08 9.74
CA CYS A 74 12.19 2.03 10.72
C CYS A 74 13.26 1.05 10.21
N LEU A 75 13.20 0.68 8.93
CA LEU A 75 14.21 -0.17 8.30
C LEU A 75 15.60 0.48 8.34
N ASP A 76 15.68 1.76 7.99
CA ASP A 76 16.94 2.50 8.01
C ASP A 76 17.52 2.64 9.41
N LEU A 77 16.68 2.96 10.40
CA LEU A 77 17.10 3.04 11.80
C LEU A 77 17.60 1.68 12.32
N ASN A 78 16.92 0.59 11.96
CA ASN A 78 17.35 -0.75 12.35
C ASN A 78 18.70 -1.13 11.73
N ARG A 79 18.89 -0.83 10.44
CA ARG A 79 20.18 -1.03 9.76
C ARG A 79 21.30 -0.23 10.41
N GLN A 80 21.05 1.04 10.73
CA GLN A 80 22.02 1.90 11.41
C GLN A 80 22.35 1.38 12.82
N LYS A 81 21.36 0.86 13.55
CA LYS A 81 21.55 0.27 14.87
C LYS A 81 22.43 -0.98 14.79
N ALA A 82 22.14 -1.90 13.87
CA ALA A 82 22.94 -3.10 13.65
C ALA A 82 24.40 -2.76 13.29
N ALA A 83 24.61 -1.83 12.36
CA ALA A 83 25.95 -1.38 11.96
C ALA A 83 26.73 -0.77 13.15
N LYS A 84 26.06 0.06 13.97
CA LYS A 84 26.67 0.64 15.18
C LYS A 84 27.05 -0.43 16.20
N GLU A 85 26.18 -1.42 16.43
CA GLU A 85 26.45 -2.53 17.35
C GLU A 85 27.63 -3.38 16.88
N GLU A 86 27.72 -3.66 15.57
CA GLU A 86 28.87 -4.35 14.97
C GLU A 86 30.17 -3.55 15.12
N ASP A 87 30.11 -2.23 14.89
CA ASP A 87 31.26 -1.34 15.06
C ASP A 87 31.74 -1.29 16.51
N ILE A 88 30.82 -1.18 17.47
CA ILE A 88 31.13 -1.22 18.89
C ILE A 88 31.75 -2.58 19.24
N ARG A 89 31.18 -3.68 18.77
CA ARG A 89 31.71 -5.03 19.01
C ARG A 89 33.11 -5.21 18.40
N ARG A 90 33.35 -4.68 17.21
CA ARG A 90 34.65 -4.70 16.53
C ARG A 90 35.68 -3.88 17.29
N LYS A 91 35.34 -2.66 17.72
CA LYS A 91 36.21 -1.81 18.54
C LYS A 91 36.52 -2.45 19.89
N ALA A 92 35.50 -3.02 20.55
CA ALA A 92 35.69 -3.75 21.80
C ALA A 92 36.67 -4.92 21.63
N LYS A 93 36.47 -5.76 20.59
CA LYS A 93 37.40 -6.85 20.21
C LYS A 93 38.82 -6.37 19.96
N ALA A 94 38.99 -5.27 19.21
CA ALA A 94 40.30 -4.69 18.93
C ALA A 94 41.00 -4.16 20.18
N ASN A 95 40.21 -3.65 21.16
CA ASN A 95 40.72 -3.14 22.42
C ASN A 95 41.00 -4.24 23.48
N PHE A 96 40.68 -5.52 23.21
CA PHE A 96 41.05 -6.59 24.15
C PHE A 96 42.57 -6.76 24.20
N LEU A 97 43.14 -6.76 25.41
CA LEU A 97 44.51 -7.17 25.63
C LEU A 97 44.69 -8.64 25.24
N LYS A 98 45.88 -8.99 24.73
CA LYS A 98 46.24 -10.38 24.44
C LYS A 98 46.07 -11.22 25.72
N SER A 99 45.44 -12.37 25.61
CA SER A 99 45.33 -13.32 26.72
C SER A 99 46.73 -13.73 27.18
N LYS A 100 46.98 -13.72 28.49
CA LYS A 100 48.22 -14.24 29.09
C LYS A 100 47.97 -15.62 29.70
N GLY A 101 48.92 -16.54 29.51
CA GLY A 101 48.86 -17.98 29.86
C GLY A 101 48.14 -18.79 28.77
N GLN A 102 48.55 -19.98 28.29
CA GLN A 102 49.54 -21.04 28.62
C GLN A 102 50.03 -21.65 27.26
N ALA A 103 51.13 -22.39 27.10
CA ALA A 103 51.66 -23.47 27.92
C ALA A 103 53.21 -23.52 27.90
N PHE A 104 53.79 -23.68 29.08
CA PHE A 104 55.04 -24.42 29.20
C PHE A 104 54.70 -25.87 28.85
N SER A 105 55.21 -26.35 27.72
CA SER A 105 55.32 -27.77 27.35
C SER A 105 56.75 -28.03 26.91
#